data_AF-A0A0W1GEL5-F1
#
_entry.id   AF-A0A0W1GEL5-F1
#
_cell.length_a   1.000
_cell.length_b   1.000
_cell.length_c   1.000
_cell.angle_alpha   90.00
_cell.angle_beta   90.00
_cell.angle_gamma   90.00
#
_symmetry.space_group_name_H-M   'P 1'
#
loop_
_entity.id
_entity.type
_entity.pdbx_description
1 polymer ?
#
loop_
_entity_poly.entity_id
_entity_poly.type
_entity_poly.pdbx_seq_one_letter_code
_entity_poly.pdbx_strand_id
1 'polypeptide(L)'
;MSDLLSIGYTGLRAYSKALSMVGDNIANAQTPGYARRRLELGEVPAGSNMVLYSGSVTPGGVNIKGVVRSVDQWLIEDARISGGDSERAATKLDWMNRVEGALSDDTNGIKTALNKLYTTADLLTADPSNKTLRSQFLQAVDDVASGFRTAAGQLSGLSDGVSGAAAAGVDKFNANLTALEQINVGLRKARPGSTNEAALLDERDRLLDQLSSQAGVSATFDTHGAVTLRVAGSGDLLVGGGVVTPIAVTTAADGRLSYSVGGSPFATATGELAGFAQAADHVADQRAGLDTMAAQFASQLNAAHQAGIDANGAGGQPLFTGTSAATLTATTLTPEQVAAANATSTNGNMLAFGTMRGATGPETVWSGHMATQAQATASARAQDAAAATRADAAAAARDNVSQVDLDKEASELIRFQQAYSAAARTIQVARETMQTLLSSI
;
A
#
# COMPACT_ATOMS: atom_id res chain seq x y z
N MET A 1 -24.74 29.11 -51.99
CA MET A 1 -25.41 27.78 -52.13
C MET A 1 -24.43 26.62 -51.95
N SER A 2 -23.21 26.70 -52.51
CA SER A 2 -22.08 25.82 -52.15
C SER A 2 -21.82 25.79 -50.64
N ASP A 3 -22.01 26.93 -49.95
CA ASP A 3 -21.84 27.04 -48.50
C ASP A 3 -22.85 26.22 -47.69
N LEU A 4 -24.12 26.13 -48.09
CA LEU A 4 -25.12 25.33 -47.37
C LEU A 4 -24.84 23.83 -47.46
N LEU A 5 -24.38 23.37 -48.64
CA LEU A 5 -23.94 21.98 -48.84
C LEU A 5 -22.67 21.68 -48.04
N SER A 6 -21.71 22.61 -48.00
CA SER A 6 -20.48 22.48 -47.21
C SER A 6 -20.76 22.45 -45.70
N ILE A 7 -21.60 23.35 -45.21
CA ILE A 7 -22.03 23.41 -43.80
C ILE A 7 -22.82 22.14 -43.42
N GLY A 8 -23.74 21.71 -44.27
CA GLY A 8 -24.50 20.47 -44.05
C GLY A 8 -23.61 19.23 -44.02
N TYR A 9 -22.65 19.12 -44.96
CA TYR A 9 -21.72 18.00 -45.04
C TYR A 9 -20.78 17.94 -43.83
N THR A 10 -20.18 19.08 -43.47
CA THR A 10 -19.28 19.17 -42.31
C THR A 10 -20.03 18.91 -41.00
N GLY A 11 -21.26 19.41 -40.86
CA GLY A 11 -22.16 19.09 -39.76
C GLY A 11 -22.50 17.60 -39.65
N LEU A 12 -22.90 16.95 -40.75
CA LEU A 12 -23.18 15.51 -40.77
C LEU A 12 -21.98 14.68 -40.32
N ARG A 13 -20.78 15.02 -40.81
CA ARG A 13 -19.55 14.32 -40.43
C ARG A 13 -19.23 14.51 -38.95
N ALA A 14 -19.39 15.73 -38.43
CA ALA A 14 -19.19 16.03 -37.01
C ALA A 14 -20.17 15.25 -36.12
N TYR A 15 -21.47 15.30 -36.41
CA TYR A 15 -22.49 14.60 -35.61
C TYR A 15 -22.39 13.08 -35.72
N SER A 16 -22.06 12.53 -36.90
CA SER A 16 -21.81 11.09 -37.05
C SER A 16 -20.65 10.63 -36.15
N LYS A 17 -19.56 11.41 -36.08
CA LYS A 17 -18.44 11.10 -35.19
C LYS A 17 -18.80 11.30 -33.72
N ALA A 18 -19.63 12.29 -33.39
CA ALA A 18 -20.13 12.50 -32.04
C ALA A 18 -20.96 11.31 -31.56
N LEU A 19 -21.84 10.79 -32.42
CA LEU A 19 -22.62 9.58 -32.14
C LEU A 19 -21.73 8.36 -31.89
N SER A 20 -20.69 8.16 -32.71
CA SER A 20 -19.72 7.07 -32.47
C SER A 20 -19.02 7.23 -31.13
N MET A 21 -18.61 8.45 -30.75
CA MET A 21 -17.95 8.69 -29.48
C MET A 21 -18.84 8.45 -28.26
N VAL A 22 -20.10 8.85 -28.33
CA VAL A 22 -21.08 8.54 -27.28
C VAL A 22 -21.27 7.02 -27.17
N GLY A 23 -21.32 6.31 -28.30
CA GLY A 23 -21.32 4.85 -28.33
C GLY A 23 -20.08 4.24 -27.66
N ASP A 24 -18.88 4.77 -27.96
CA ASP A 24 -17.62 4.33 -27.33
C ASP A 24 -17.63 4.59 -25.81
N ASN A 25 -18.13 5.75 -25.36
CA ASN A 25 -18.26 6.07 -23.94
C ASN A 25 -19.22 5.10 -23.25
N ILE A 26 -20.41 4.86 -23.81
CA ILE A 26 -21.39 3.92 -23.26
C ILE A 26 -20.81 2.51 -23.17
N ALA A 27 -20.13 2.05 -24.23
CA ALA A 27 -19.53 0.72 -24.27
C ALA A 27 -18.41 0.55 -23.24
N ASN A 28 -17.67 1.62 -22.92
CA ASN A 28 -16.57 1.62 -21.97
C ASN A 28 -16.94 2.20 -20.59
N ALA A 29 -18.21 2.47 -20.32
CA ALA A 29 -18.64 3.12 -19.08
C ALA A 29 -18.29 2.31 -17.82
N GLN A 30 -18.15 0.99 -17.95
CA GLN A 30 -17.77 0.08 -16.88
C GLN A 30 -16.28 -0.31 -16.91
N THR A 31 -15.49 0.20 -17.86
CA THR A 31 -14.06 -0.10 -17.96
C THR A 31 -13.30 0.73 -16.93
N PRO A 32 -12.59 0.13 -15.95
CA PRO A 32 -11.84 0.88 -14.95
C PRO A 32 -10.78 1.78 -15.59
N GLY A 33 -10.67 3.02 -15.12
CA GLY A 33 -9.71 4.01 -15.63
C GLY A 33 -10.10 4.68 -16.96
N TYR A 34 -11.24 4.34 -17.55
CA TYR A 34 -11.74 5.02 -18.74
C TYR A 34 -12.22 6.44 -18.40
N ALA A 35 -11.61 7.45 -19.01
CA ALA A 35 -12.07 8.84 -18.89
C ALA A 35 -13.06 9.17 -20.01
N ARG A 36 -14.19 9.78 -19.65
CA ARG A 36 -15.20 10.25 -20.60
C ARG A 36 -14.57 11.15 -21.67
N ARG A 37 -14.87 10.85 -22.95
CA ARG A 37 -14.31 11.58 -24.10
C ARG A 37 -15.36 12.50 -24.72
N ARG A 38 -14.92 13.65 -25.22
CA ARG A 38 -15.75 14.57 -26.03
C ARG A 38 -15.01 15.01 -27.29
N LEU A 39 -15.76 15.28 -28.35
CA LEU A 39 -15.21 15.90 -29.55
C LEU A 39 -15.02 17.38 -29.32
N GLU A 40 -13.82 17.87 -29.63
CA GLU A 40 -13.59 19.30 -29.77
C GLU A 40 -13.96 19.73 -31.19
N LEU A 41 -15.00 20.55 -31.30
CA LEU A 41 -15.44 21.15 -32.56
C LEU A 41 -14.87 22.56 -32.66
N GLY A 42 -14.31 22.90 -33.82
CA GLY A 42 -13.92 24.26 -34.18
C GLY A 42 -14.75 24.75 -35.35
N GLU A 43 -14.95 26.06 -35.44
CA GLU A 43 -15.47 26.65 -36.67
C GLU A 43 -14.42 26.51 -37.79
N VAL A 44 -14.86 26.20 -39.00
CA VAL A 44 -13.98 26.27 -40.18
C VAL A 44 -13.69 27.75 -40.42
N PRO A 45 -12.42 28.19 -40.38
CA PRO A 45 -12.10 29.61 -40.61
C PRO A 45 -12.61 30.03 -41.99
N ALA A 46 -13.43 31.08 -42.04
CA ALA A 46 -13.77 31.74 -43.29
C ALA A 46 -12.46 32.20 -43.95
N GLY A 47 -12.25 31.84 -45.23
CA GLY A 47 -11.04 32.21 -45.96
C GLY A 47 -10.79 33.71 -45.90
N SER A 48 -9.53 34.09 -45.67
CA SER A 48 -9.05 35.47 -45.52
C SER A 48 -9.69 36.44 -46.52
N ASN A 49 -10.31 37.51 -46.00
CA ASN A 49 -10.66 38.67 -46.82
C ASN A 49 -9.41 39.16 -47.54
N MET A 50 -9.49 39.31 -48.87
CA MET A 50 -8.59 40.22 -49.57
C MET A 50 -8.67 41.60 -48.93
N VAL A 51 -7.53 42.28 -48.79
CA VAL A 51 -7.34 43.60 -48.13
C VAL A 51 -8.27 44.72 -48.67
N LEU A 52 -8.92 44.51 -49.83
CA LEU A 52 -9.76 45.51 -50.51
C LEU A 52 -11.28 45.24 -50.45
N TYR A 53 -11.74 44.19 -49.76
CA TYR A 53 -13.17 43.94 -49.54
C TYR A 53 -13.47 43.71 -48.06
N SER A 54 -14.18 44.64 -47.44
CA SER A 54 -14.72 44.48 -46.09
C SER A 54 -16.16 43.94 -46.17
N GLY A 55 -16.47 42.91 -45.37
CA GLY A 55 -17.86 42.62 -44.99
C GLY A 55 -18.47 41.27 -45.39
N SER A 56 -17.69 40.22 -45.65
CA SER A 56 -18.26 38.87 -45.79
C SER A 56 -17.96 38.02 -44.54
N VAL A 57 -18.88 38.02 -43.57
CA VAL A 57 -18.90 36.95 -42.55
C VAL A 57 -19.51 35.73 -43.23
N THR A 58 -18.68 34.84 -43.75
CA THR A 58 -19.14 33.59 -44.39
C THR A 58 -19.11 32.47 -43.36
N PRO A 59 -20.25 31.90 -42.95
CA PRO A 59 -20.25 30.74 -42.06
C PRO A 59 -19.55 29.55 -42.74
N GLY A 60 -18.46 29.05 -42.16
CA GLY A 60 -17.64 27.99 -42.75
C GLY A 60 -18.08 26.56 -42.42
N GLY A 61 -19.02 26.39 -41.49
CA GLY A 61 -19.38 25.08 -40.93
C GLY A 61 -18.43 24.66 -39.79
N VAL A 62 -18.40 23.37 -39.47
CA VAL A 62 -17.67 22.84 -38.30
C VAL A 62 -16.58 21.86 -38.71
N ASN A 63 -15.42 21.93 -38.07
CA ASN A 63 -14.35 20.94 -38.19
C ASN A 63 -14.12 20.24 -36.85
N ILE A 64 -13.75 18.97 -36.91
CA ILE A 64 -13.33 18.20 -35.74
C ILE A 64 -11.86 18.52 -35.50
N LYS A 65 -11.55 19.18 -34.37
CA LYS A 65 -10.16 19.44 -33.96
C LYS A 65 -9.51 18.19 -33.37
N GLY A 66 -10.26 17.42 -32.59
CA GLY A 66 -9.77 16.19 -31.98
C GLY A 66 -10.69 15.65 -30.90
N VAL A 67 -10.17 14.68 -30.16
CA VAL A 67 -10.79 14.09 -28.97
C VAL A 67 -10.11 14.66 -27.73
N VAL A 68 -10.90 15.14 -26.77
CA VAL A 68 -10.40 15.57 -25.46
C VAL A 68 -11.05 14.76 -24.35
N ARG A 69 -10.27 14.44 -23.31
CA ARG A 69 -10.73 13.71 -22.12
C ARG A 69 -11.32 14.71 -21.11
N SER A 70 -12.38 14.31 -20.42
CA SER A 70 -12.97 15.06 -19.31
C SER A 70 -12.28 14.60 -18.03
N VAL A 71 -11.23 15.31 -17.61
CA VAL A 71 -10.46 14.98 -16.41
C VAL A 71 -10.11 16.25 -15.65
N ASP A 72 -10.00 16.12 -14.33
CA ASP A 72 -9.45 17.16 -13.46
C ASP A 72 -8.13 16.66 -12.87
N GLN A 73 -7.04 17.35 -13.19
CA GLN A 73 -5.71 16.91 -12.81
C GLN A 73 -5.43 17.07 -11.30
N TRP A 74 -6.09 18.00 -10.63
CA TRP A 74 -5.96 18.16 -9.18
C TRP A 74 -6.66 17.01 -8.45
N LEU A 75 -7.87 16.64 -8.88
CA LEU A 75 -8.60 15.50 -8.30
C LEU A 75 -7.87 14.17 -8.54
N ILE A 76 -7.23 13.99 -9.70
CA ILE A 76 -6.40 12.82 -9.98
C ILE A 76 -5.23 12.75 -8.99
N GLU A 77 -4.53 13.87 -8.77
CA GLU A 77 -3.38 13.88 -7.87
C GLU A 77 -3.79 13.66 -6.40
N ASP A 78 -4.87 14.27 -5.93
CA ASP A 78 -5.40 14.05 -4.58
C ASP A 78 -5.82 12.59 -4.36
N ALA A 79 -6.45 11.95 -5.37
CA ALA A 79 -6.80 10.54 -5.33
C ALA A 79 -5.56 9.63 -5.26
N ARG A 80 -4.48 9.96 -5.99
CA ARG A 80 -3.22 9.21 -5.95
C ARG A 80 -2.51 9.31 -4.60
N ILE A 81 -2.41 10.53 -4.06
CA ILE A 81 -1.79 10.76 -2.75
C ILE A 81 -2.58 10.04 -1.66
N SER A 82 -3.90 10.24 -1.62
CA SER A 82 -4.76 9.63 -0.60
C SER A 82 -4.81 8.10 -0.74
N GLY A 83 -4.82 7.57 -1.97
CA GLY A 83 -4.72 6.14 -2.24
C GLY A 83 -3.39 5.55 -1.78
N GLY A 84 -2.27 6.19 -2.09
CA GLY A 84 -0.95 5.75 -1.60
C GLY A 84 -0.84 5.80 -0.07
N ASP A 85 -1.45 6.79 0.58
CA ASP A 85 -1.53 6.85 2.06
C ASP A 85 -2.35 5.70 2.65
N SER A 86 -3.45 5.33 2.00
CA SER A 86 -4.29 4.18 2.37
C SER A 86 -3.50 2.88 2.27
N GLU A 87 -2.81 2.63 1.15
CA GLU A 87 -2.06 1.37 0.97
C GLU A 87 -0.87 1.23 1.90
N ARG A 88 -0.22 2.34 2.25
CA ARG A 88 0.78 2.34 3.31
C ARG A 88 0.18 1.86 4.64
N ALA A 89 -0.97 2.43 5.03
CA ALA A 89 -1.60 2.13 6.31
C ALA A 89 -2.14 0.69 6.36
N ALA A 90 -2.78 0.23 5.28
CA ALA A 90 -3.29 -1.13 5.14
C ALA A 90 -2.16 -2.16 5.22
N THR A 91 -1.07 -1.94 4.48
CA THR A 91 0.10 -2.83 4.49
C THR A 91 0.72 -2.91 5.88
N LYS A 92 0.91 -1.76 6.55
CA LYS A 92 1.43 -1.74 7.92
C LYS A 92 0.53 -2.50 8.87
N LEU A 93 -0.78 -2.28 8.81
CA LEU A 93 -1.75 -2.94 9.69
C LEU A 93 -1.75 -4.46 9.51
N ASP A 94 -1.68 -4.96 8.27
CA ASP A 94 -1.61 -6.40 8.00
C ASP A 94 -0.43 -7.04 8.74
N TRP A 95 0.77 -6.46 8.61
CA TRP A 95 1.96 -6.96 9.32
C TRP A 95 1.88 -6.78 10.84
N MET A 96 1.27 -5.71 11.34
CA MET A 96 1.07 -5.53 12.79
C MET A 96 0.12 -6.59 13.37
N ASN A 97 -0.94 -6.97 12.65
CA ASN A 97 -1.81 -8.08 13.06
C ASN A 97 -1.04 -9.41 13.08
N ARG A 98 -0.15 -9.65 12.11
CA ARG A 98 0.70 -10.86 12.08
C ARG A 98 1.68 -10.89 13.25
N VAL A 99 2.29 -9.74 13.60
CA VAL A 99 3.15 -9.60 14.78
C VAL A 99 2.38 -9.87 16.06
N GLU A 100 1.16 -9.33 16.20
CA GLU A 100 0.30 -9.60 17.34
C GLU A 100 -0.05 -11.09 17.44
N GLY A 101 -0.36 -11.75 16.32
CA GLY A 101 -0.58 -13.19 16.27
C GLY A 101 0.66 -14.02 16.59
N ALA A 102 1.85 -13.58 16.20
CA ALA A 102 3.12 -14.23 16.54
C ALA A 102 3.48 -14.09 18.03
N LEU A 103 3.04 -13.03 18.70
CA LEU A 103 3.27 -12.83 20.13
C LEU A 103 2.18 -13.49 21.01
N SER A 104 0.98 -13.67 20.46
CA SER A 104 -0.20 -14.18 21.16
C SER A 104 -0.34 -15.69 21.01
N ASP A 105 0.31 -16.48 21.88
CA ASP A 105 0.06 -17.92 22.02
C ASP A 105 -0.62 -18.21 23.37
N ASP A 106 -1.91 -18.49 23.39
CA ASP A 106 -2.67 -18.70 24.63
C ASP A 106 -2.42 -20.07 25.26
N THR A 107 -2.05 -21.09 24.47
CA THR A 107 -1.94 -22.47 24.97
C THR A 107 -0.50 -22.85 25.32
N ASN A 108 0.49 -22.38 24.53
CA ASN A 108 1.92 -22.63 24.76
C ASN A 108 2.74 -21.33 24.93
N GLY A 109 2.10 -20.19 25.13
CA GLY A 109 2.81 -18.92 25.25
C GLY A 109 3.59 -18.74 26.54
N ILE A 110 4.48 -17.76 26.48
CA ILE A 110 5.40 -17.38 27.55
C ILE A 110 4.66 -17.10 28.86
N LYS A 111 3.48 -16.47 28.82
CA LYS A 111 2.66 -16.20 30.00
C LYS A 111 2.20 -17.49 30.71
N THR A 112 1.73 -18.48 29.95
CA THR A 112 1.26 -19.76 30.51
C THR A 112 2.44 -20.54 31.09
N ALA A 113 3.58 -20.55 30.41
CA ALA A 113 4.81 -21.16 30.90
C ALA A 113 5.34 -20.49 32.19
N LEU A 114 5.34 -19.15 32.25
CA LEU A 114 5.71 -18.41 33.46
C LEU A 114 4.76 -18.70 34.63
N ASN A 115 3.45 -18.74 34.39
CA ASN A 115 2.48 -19.11 35.43
C ASN A 115 2.77 -20.51 35.98
N LYS A 116 3.02 -21.49 35.10
CA LYS A 116 3.36 -22.86 35.50
C LYS A 116 4.66 -22.91 36.31
N LEU A 117 5.67 -22.13 35.93
CA LEU A 117 6.93 -22.02 36.67
C LEU A 117 6.69 -21.53 38.10
N TYR A 118 5.92 -20.46 38.26
CA TYR A 118 5.65 -19.93 39.60
C TYR A 118 4.72 -20.82 40.42
N THR A 119 3.72 -21.46 39.81
CA THR A 119 2.87 -22.43 40.51
C THR A 119 3.66 -23.64 40.98
N THR A 120 4.59 -24.15 40.17
CA THR A 120 5.46 -25.27 40.60
C THR A 120 6.46 -24.84 41.67
N ALA A 121 6.97 -23.60 41.63
CA ALA A 121 7.76 -23.03 42.71
C ALA A 121 6.97 -22.92 44.02
N ASP A 122 5.70 -22.48 43.96
CA ASP A 122 4.81 -22.40 45.12
C ASP A 122 4.52 -23.77 45.73
N LEU A 123 4.25 -24.80 44.91
CA LEU A 123 4.11 -26.18 45.39
C LEU A 123 5.38 -26.70 46.07
N LEU A 124 6.56 -26.32 45.58
CA LEU A 124 7.84 -26.63 46.21
C LEU A 124 8.06 -25.91 47.54
N THR A 125 7.28 -24.87 47.88
CA THR A 125 7.33 -24.28 49.22
C THR A 125 6.72 -25.21 50.27
N ALA A 126 5.71 -25.99 49.89
CA ALA A 126 5.00 -26.93 50.75
C ALA A 126 5.75 -28.28 50.89
N ASP A 127 6.35 -28.78 49.81
CA ASP A 127 7.19 -29.99 49.83
C ASP A 127 8.49 -29.80 49.02
N PRO A 128 9.53 -29.17 49.62
CA PRO A 128 10.79 -28.87 48.94
C PRO A 128 11.64 -30.10 48.62
N SER A 129 11.32 -31.24 49.22
CA SER A 129 12.07 -32.50 49.05
C SER A 129 11.54 -33.36 47.90
N ASN A 130 10.36 -33.01 47.37
CA ASN A 130 9.68 -33.80 46.36
C ASN A 130 10.39 -33.76 45.00
N LYS A 131 10.96 -34.89 44.59
CA LYS A 131 11.66 -35.02 43.30
C LYS A 131 10.74 -34.80 42.09
N THR A 132 9.47 -35.18 42.20
CA THR A 132 8.50 -35.00 41.12
C THR A 132 8.20 -33.52 40.92
N LEU A 133 7.95 -32.76 42.00
CA LEU A 133 7.74 -31.31 41.91
C LEU A 133 9.00 -30.57 41.39
N ARG A 134 10.19 -31.00 41.80
CA ARG A 134 11.47 -30.47 41.28
C ARG A 134 11.63 -30.71 39.77
N SER A 135 11.24 -31.90 39.30
CA SER A 135 11.25 -32.23 37.87
C SER A 135 10.22 -31.38 37.11
N GLN A 136 9.03 -31.16 37.67
CA GLN A 136 8.01 -30.30 37.07
C GLN A 136 8.44 -28.83 36.99
N PHE A 137 9.15 -28.34 38.01
CA PHE A 137 9.74 -27.00 38.00
C PHE A 137 10.78 -26.86 36.88
N LEU A 138 11.71 -27.81 36.74
CA LEU A 138 12.68 -27.80 35.64
C LEU A 138 12.02 -27.90 34.26
N GLN A 139 10.93 -28.67 34.12
CA GLN A 139 10.14 -28.69 32.89
C GLN A 139 9.51 -27.32 32.61
N ALA A 140 8.98 -26.64 33.63
CA ALA A 140 8.42 -25.30 33.44
C ALA A 140 9.49 -24.26 33.05
N VAL A 141 10.74 -24.41 33.53
CA VAL A 141 11.89 -23.61 33.08
C VAL A 141 12.15 -23.83 31.59
N ASP A 142 12.16 -25.09 31.14
CA ASP A 142 12.31 -25.41 29.71
C ASP A 142 11.15 -24.90 28.86
N ASP A 143 9.91 -25.03 29.35
CA ASP A 143 8.71 -24.51 28.67
C ASP A 143 8.82 -22.97 28.46
N VAL A 144 9.32 -22.23 29.45
CA VAL A 144 9.56 -20.78 29.32
C VAL A 144 10.60 -20.49 28.24
N ALA A 145 11.74 -21.18 28.27
CA ALA A 145 12.79 -21.01 27.27
C ALA A 145 12.30 -21.36 25.86
N SER A 146 11.50 -22.42 25.74
CA SER A 146 10.87 -22.85 24.48
C SER A 146 9.89 -21.81 23.94
N GLY A 147 9.10 -21.18 24.82
CA GLY A 147 8.21 -20.08 24.46
C GLY A 147 8.95 -18.89 23.83
N PHE A 148 10.09 -18.48 24.41
CA PHE A 148 10.93 -17.42 23.85
C PHE A 148 11.51 -17.79 22.49
N ARG A 149 12.04 -19.01 22.33
CA ARG A 149 12.59 -19.47 21.05
C ARG A 149 11.52 -19.54 19.97
N THR A 150 10.30 -19.97 20.32
CA THR A 150 9.16 -20.03 19.39
C THR A 150 8.76 -18.64 18.92
N ALA A 151 8.55 -17.70 19.85
CA ALA A 151 8.23 -16.30 19.51
C ALA A 151 9.34 -15.65 18.67
N ALA A 152 10.62 -15.89 19.01
CA ALA A 152 11.76 -15.38 18.25
C ALA A 152 11.80 -15.95 16.82
N GLY A 153 11.53 -17.25 16.66
CA GLY A 153 11.44 -17.91 15.35
C GLY A 153 10.29 -17.35 14.50
N GLN A 154 9.13 -17.11 15.10
CA GLN A 154 7.98 -16.51 14.42
C GLN A 154 8.27 -15.07 13.97
N LEU A 155 8.84 -14.23 14.85
CA LEU A 155 9.23 -12.86 14.48
C LEU A 155 10.34 -12.84 13.41
N SER A 156 11.28 -13.78 13.44
CA SER A 156 12.29 -13.94 12.38
C SER A 156 11.63 -14.28 11.04
N GLY A 157 10.69 -15.23 11.03
CA GLY A 157 9.93 -15.58 9.83
C GLY A 157 9.09 -14.41 9.29
N LEU A 158 8.55 -13.57 10.19
CA LEU A 158 7.89 -12.31 9.78
C LEU A 158 8.87 -11.32 9.16
N SER A 159 10.07 -11.16 9.73
CA SER A 159 11.12 -10.29 9.18
C SER A 159 11.51 -10.72 7.75
N ASP A 160 11.68 -12.02 7.52
CA ASP A 160 11.97 -12.57 6.20
C ASP A 160 10.78 -12.40 5.25
N GLY A 161 9.56 -12.59 5.75
CA GLY A 161 8.33 -12.38 5.01
C GLY A 161 8.14 -10.93 4.54
N VAL A 162 8.35 -9.95 5.41
CA VAL A 162 8.27 -8.51 5.06
C VAL A 162 9.31 -8.18 4.00
N SER A 163 10.53 -8.69 4.17
CA SER A 163 11.64 -8.48 3.23
C SER A 163 11.34 -9.06 1.84
N GLY A 164 10.81 -10.28 1.78
CA GLY A 164 10.40 -10.92 0.54
C GLY A 164 9.23 -10.21 -0.15
N ALA A 165 8.24 -9.77 0.63
CA ALA A 165 7.11 -9.00 0.10
C ALA A 165 7.55 -7.64 -0.46
N ALA A 166 8.44 -6.93 0.24
CA ALA A 166 9.01 -5.68 -0.23
C ALA A 166 9.82 -5.84 -1.53
N ALA A 167 10.64 -6.90 -1.63
CA ALA A 167 11.37 -7.21 -2.85
C ALA A 167 10.44 -7.47 -4.05
N ALA A 168 9.40 -8.28 -3.86
CA ALA A 168 8.39 -8.52 -4.90
C ALA A 168 7.63 -7.24 -5.28
N GLY A 169 7.34 -6.37 -4.30
CA GLY A 169 6.74 -5.05 -4.52
C GLY A 169 7.62 -4.15 -5.39
N VAL A 170 8.94 -4.10 -5.11
CA VAL A 170 9.93 -3.35 -5.91
C VAL A 170 10.05 -3.92 -7.32
N ASP A 171 10.06 -5.24 -7.50
CA ASP A 171 10.11 -5.85 -8.83
C ASP A 171 8.87 -5.48 -9.67
N LYS A 172 7.68 -5.53 -9.06
CA LYS A 172 6.43 -5.11 -9.71
C LYS A 172 6.46 -3.62 -10.05
N PHE A 173 6.98 -2.78 -9.15
CA PHE A 173 7.13 -1.34 -9.40
C PHE A 173 8.05 -1.08 -10.60
N ASN A 174 9.21 -1.72 -10.65
CA ASN A 174 10.18 -1.59 -11.75
C ASN A 174 9.62 -2.08 -13.10
N ALA A 175 8.79 -3.14 -13.08
CA ALA A 175 8.07 -3.59 -14.26
C ALA A 175 7.06 -2.54 -14.75
N ASN A 176 6.30 -1.92 -13.84
CA ASN A 176 5.38 -0.83 -14.16
C ASN A 176 6.10 0.41 -14.70
N LEU A 177 7.29 0.75 -14.19
CA LEU A 177 8.13 1.82 -14.75
C LEU A 177 8.52 1.55 -16.20
N THR A 178 8.89 0.30 -16.50
CA THR A 178 9.25 -0.12 -17.86
C THR A 178 8.05 -0.03 -18.81
N ALA A 179 6.87 -0.49 -18.36
CA ALA A 179 5.63 -0.35 -19.11
C ALA A 179 5.28 1.13 -19.36
N LEU A 180 5.46 1.99 -18.35
CA LEU A 180 5.18 3.42 -18.47
C LEU A 180 6.09 4.10 -19.51
N GLU A 181 7.36 3.73 -19.61
CA GLU A 181 8.23 4.28 -20.65
C GLU A 181 7.82 3.80 -22.06
N GLN A 182 7.32 2.58 -22.21
CA GLN A 182 6.75 2.14 -23.49
C GLN A 182 5.53 2.99 -23.88
N ILE A 183 4.67 3.33 -22.92
CA ILE A 183 3.54 4.23 -23.13
C ILE A 183 4.02 5.64 -23.50
N ASN A 184 5.06 6.17 -22.84
CA ASN A 184 5.67 7.45 -23.20
C ASN A 184 6.18 7.49 -24.64
N VAL A 185 6.87 6.44 -25.08
CA VAL A 185 7.33 6.32 -26.47
C VAL A 185 6.13 6.26 -27.43
N GLY A 186 5.05 5.57 -27.05
CA GLY A 186 3.80 5.53 -27.79
C GLY A 186 3.15 6.91 -27.92
N LEU A 187 3.03 7.66 -26.82
CA LEU A 187 2.40 8.98 -26.77
C LEU A 187 3.16 10.00 -27.63
N ARG A 188 4.50 10.00 -27.58
CA ARG A 188 5.32 10.89 -28.43
C ARG A 188 5.18 10.59 -29.93
N LYS A 189 4.75 9.38 -30.31
CA LYS A 189 4.50 8.98 -31.70
C LYS A 189 3.03 9.12 -32.11
N ALA A 190 2.12 9.19 -31.14
CA ALA A 190 0.70 9.28 -31.40
C ALA A 190 0.34 10.64 -31.99
N ARG A 191 -0.63 10.65 -32.90
CA ARG A 191 -1.13 11.91 -33.46
C ARG A 191 -1.97 12.64 -32.39
N PRO A 192 -1.70 13.92 -32.10
CA PRO A 192 -2.51 14.72 -31.19
C PRO A 192 -3.98 14.76 -31.59
N GLY A 193 -4.87 14.62 -30.59
CA GLY A 193 -6.31 14.54 -30.72
C GLY A 193 -6.85 13.22 -31.29
N SER A 194 -6.02 12.16 -31.39
CA SER A 194 -6.45 10.86 -31.93
C SER A 194 -7.04 9.93 -30.87
N THR A 195 -7.85 8.97 -31.31
CA THR A 195 -8.38 7.92 -30.41
C THR A 195 -7.29 7.03 -29.83
N ASN A 196 -6.20 6.81 -30.59
CA ASN A 196 -5.03 6.05 -30.13
C ASN A 196 -4.29 6.79 -29.00
N GLU A 197 -4.10 8.11 -29.13
CA GLU A 197 -3.53 8.92 -28.06
C GLU A 197 -4.41 8.87 -26.80
N ALA A 198 -5.73 9.01 -26.94
CA ALA A 198 -6.65 8.93 -25.81
C ALA A 198 -6.56 7.59 -25.07
N ALA A 199 -6.43 6.47 -25.80
CA ALA A 199 -6.23 5.14 -25.19
C ALA A 199 -4.89 5.01 -24.46
N LEU A 200 -3.81 5.55 -25.05
CA LEU A 200 -2.50 5.58 -24.41
C LEU A 200 -2.48 6.46 -23.15
N LEU A 201 -3.23 7.57 -23.16
CA LEU A 201 -3.40 8.43 -21.99
C LEU A 201 -4.16 7.72 -20.85
N ASP A 202 -5.19 6.93 -21.17
CA ASP A 202 -5.89 6.11 -20.18
C ASP A 202 -4.96 5.05 -19.58
N GLU A 203 -4.18 4.35 -20.41
CA GLU A 203 -3.22 3.33 -19.95
C GLU A 203 -2.07 3.93 -19.12
N ARG A 204 -1.58 5.12 -19.50
CA ARG A 204 -0.63 5.89 -18.71
C ARG A 204 -1.20 6.19 -17.32
N ASP A 205 -2.43 6.69 -17.25
CA ASP A 205 -3.05 7.04 -15.98
C ASP A 205 -3.29 5.82 -15.10
N ARG A 206 -3.68 4.69 -15.69
CA ARG A 206 -3.79 3.39 -15.00
C ARG A 206 -2.45 2.96 -14.38
N LEU A 207 -1.35 3.07 -15.14
CA LEU A 207 0.00 2.76 -14.64
C LEU A 207 0.44 3.73 -13.55
N LEU A 208 0.14 5.02 -13.68
CA LEU A 208 0.45 6.02 -12.65
C LEU A 208 -0.34 5.78 -11.36
N ASP A 209 -1.61 5.40 -11.45
CA ASP A 209 -2.41 5.02 -10.28
C ASP A 209 -1.78 3.81 -9.57
N GLN A 210 -1.38 2.77 -10.32
CA GLN A 210 -0.64 1.63 -9.77
C GLN A 210 0.69 2.03 -9.13
N LEU A 211 1.50 2.84 -9.80
CA LEU A 211 2.79 3.29 -9.26
C LEU A 211 2.62 4.12 -7.98
N SER A 212 1.63 5.01 -7.94
CA SER A 212 1.33 5.82 -6.75
C SER A 212 0.82 5.01 -5.56
N SER A 213 0.11 3.90 -5.80
CA SER A 213 -0.29 2.96 -4.74
C SER A 213 0.91 2.20 -4.15
N GLN A 214 1.97 2.00 -4.95
CA GLN A 214 3.16 1.26 -4.56
C GLN A 214 4.20 2.14 -3.86
N ALA A 215 4.43 3.36 -4.35
CA ALA A 215 5.40 4.29 -3.79
C ALA A 215 5.02 5.76 -4.04
N GLY A 216 5.50 6.64 -3.16
CA GLY A 216 5.38 8.08 -3.36
C GLY A 216 6.13 8.55 -4.61
N VAL A 217 5.38 8.97 -5.62
CA VAL A 217 5.91 9.47 -6.91
C VAL A 217 5.32 10.82 -7.26
N SER A 218 6.06 11.61 -8.04
CA SER A 218 5.63 12.89 -8.59
C SER A 218 5.73 12.84 -10.11
N ALA A 219 4.63 13.14 -10.79
CA ALA A 219 4.50 13.10 -12.24
C ALA A 219 4.45 14.51 -12.85
N THR A 220 5.24 14.75 -13.89
CA THR A 220 5.13 15.94 -14.75
C THR A 220 4.90 15.51 -16.19
N PHE A 221 4.13 16.29 -16.95
CA PHE A 221 3.68 15.91 -18.30
C PHE A 221 4.23 16.88 -19.35
N ASP A 222 4.64 16.35 -20.50
CA ASP A 222 5.01 17.14 -21.66
C ASP A 222 3.80 17.51 -22.55
N THR A 223 4.06 18.18 -23.68
CA THR A 223 3.01 18.64 -24.61
C THR A 223 2.26 17.52 -25.32
N HIS A 224 2.79 16.29 -25.33
CA HIS A 224 2.15 15.10 -25.90
C HIS A 224 1.59 14.18 -24.79
N GLY A 225 1.60 14.65 -23.54
CA GLY A 225 1.16 13.89 -22.38
C GLY A 225 2.11 12.76 -21.97
N ALA A 226 3.32 12.66 -22.50
CA ALA A 226 4.30 11.72 -21.97
C ALA A 226 4.77 12.21 -20.59
N VAL A 227 4.94 11.27 -19.66
CA VAL A 227 5.21 11.56 -18.25
C VAL A 227 6.71 11.45 -17.94
N THR A 228 7.19 12.41 -17.15
CA THR A 228 8.45 12.29 -16.42
C THR A 228 8.10 12.02 -14.95
N LEU A 229 8.49 10.85 -14.47
CA LEU A 229 8.21 10.37 -13.12
C LEU A 229 9.45 10.49 -12.24
N ARG A 230 9.27 11.07 -11.05
CA ARG A 230 10.31 11.22 -10.03
C ARG A 230 9.85 10.66 -8.70
N VAL A 231 10.79 10.28 -7.85
CA VAL A 231 10.50 9.93 -6.45
C VAL A 231 9.99 11.18 -5.72
N ALA A 232 8.88 11.05 -4.98
CA ALA A 232 8.38 12.14 -4.15
C ALA A 232 9.36 12.42 -2.99
N GLY A 233 9.71 13.69 -2.76
CA GLY A 233 10.68 14.10 -1.75
C GLY A 233 12.10 14.23 -2.29
N SER A 234 12.75 13.14 -2.71
CA SER A 234 14.14 13.20 -3.20
C SER A 234 14.28 13.84 -4.59
N GLY A 235 13.24 13.71 -5.43
CA GLY A 235 13.25 14.23 -6.79
C GLY A 235 14.07 13.41 -7.79
N ASP A 236 14.57 12.23 -7.39
CA ASP A 236 15.33 11.34 -8.26
C ASP A 236 14.49 10.87 -9.45
N LEU A 237 15.10 10.80 -10.63
CA LEU A 237 14.42 10.41 -11.86
C LEU A 237 14.19 8.89 -11.89
N LEU A 238 12.92 8.49 -11.99
CA LEU A 238 12.53 7.09 -12.19
C LEU A 238 12.31 6.77 -13.66
N VAL A 239 11.56 7.63 -14.36
CA VAL A 239 11.25 7.46 -15.78
C VAL A 239 11.24 8.82 -16.46
N GLY A 240 11.96 8.95 -17.58
CA GLY A 240 11.89 10.15 -18.41
C GLY A 240 13.00 10.22 -19.44
N GLY A 241 12.74 10.88 -20.56
CA GLY A 241 13.74 11.09 -21.62
C GLY A 241 14.29 9.81 -22.25
N GLY A 242 13.56 8.69 -22.21
CA GLY A 242 14.03 7.39 -22.71
C GLY A 242 14.84 6.57 -21.69
N VAL A 243 14.95 7.03 -20.45
CA VAL A 243 15.71 6.38 -19.38
C VAL A 243 14.75 5.88 -18.30
N VAL A 244 14.97 4.65 -17.83
CA VAL A 244 14.31 4.06 -16.67
C VAL A 244 15.37 3.77 -15.61
N THR A 245 15.21 4.34 -14.42
CA THR A 245 16.07 4.10 -13.26
C THR A 245 15.29 3.25 -12.26
N PRO A 246 15.68 1.99 -12.02
CA PRO A 246 14.97 1.13 -11.09
C PRO A 246 15.21 1.53 -9.63
N ILE A 247 14.25 1.17 -8.79
CA ILE A 247 14.39 1.19 -7.33
C ILE A 247 15.02 -0.13 -6.88
N ALA A 248 15.85 -0.08 -5.85
CA ALA A 248 16.37 -1.26 -5.15
C ALA A 248 15.96 -1.21 -3.67
N VAL A 249 15.74 -2.39 -3.08
CA VAL A 249 15.54 -2.56 -1.64
C VAL A 249 16.75 -3.28 -1.05
N THR A 250 17.18 -2.83 0.13
CA THR A 250 18.24 -3.44 0.92
C THR A 250 17.75 -3.70 2.34
N THR A 251 17.95 -4.93 2.80
CA THR A 251 17.62 -5.41 4.14
C THR A 251 18.85 -5.34 5.03
N ALA A 252 18.78 -4.59 6.12
CA ALA A 252 19.82 -4.57 7.15
C ALA A 252 19.80 -5.88 7.96
N ALA A 253 20.88 -6.15 8.71
CA ALA A 253 21.01 -7.38 9.50
C ALA A 253 19.96 -7.51 10.63
N ASP A 254 19.40 -6.37 11.08
CA ASP A 254 18.31 -6.31 12.05
C ASP A 254 16.92 -6.53 11.42
N GLY A 255 16.85 -6.61 10.09
CA GLY A 255 15.61 -6.78 9.32
C GLY A 255 14.99 -5.48 8.81
N ARG A 256 15.56 -4.31 9.12
CA ARG A 256 15.04 -3.03 8.62
C ARG A 256 15.26 -2.87 7.11
N LEU A 257 14.30 -2.23 6.45
CA LEU A 257 14.34 -1.99 5.01
C LEU A 257 14.82 -0.58 4.69
N SER A 258 15.60 -0.48 3.62
CA SER A 258 16.03 0.79 3.03
C SER A 258 15.86 0.71 1.52
N TYR A 259 15.48 1.82 0.90
CA TYR A 259 15.30 1.90 -0.55
C TYR A 259 16.32 2.86 -1.16
N SER A 260 16.72 2.58 -2.40
CA SER A 260 17.63 3.42 -3.15
C SER A 260 17.25 3.52 -4.62
N VAL A 261 17.63 4.63 -5.26
CA VAL A 261 17.51 4.84 -6.71
C VAL A 261 18.90 5.17 -7.24
N GLY A 262 19.41 4.37 -8.19
CA GLY A 262 20.76 4.58 -8.74
C GLY A 262 21.89 4.52 -7.70
N GLY A 263 21.67 3.86 -6.56
CA GLY A 263 22.60 3.77 -5.44
C GLY A 263 22.46 4.87 -4.38
N SER A 264 21.62 5.89 -4.61
CA SER A 264 21.33 6.93 -3.62
C SER A 264 20.14 6.51 -2.74
N PRO A 265 20.28 6.49 -1.40
CA PRO A 265 19.18 6.12 -0.51
C PRO A 265 18.09 7.20 -0.52
N PHE A 266 16.83 6.78 -0.43
CA PHE A 266 15.70 7.68 -0.24
C PHE A 266 14.68 7.09 0.73
N ALA A 267 13.86 7.96 1.33
CA ALA A 267 12.74 7.56 2.17
C ALA A 267 11.43 7.68 1.39
N THR A 268 10.63 6.63 1.38
CA THR A 268 9.29 6.67 0.81
C THR A 268 8.29 7.07 1.90
N ALA A 269 7.52 8.14 1.64
CA ALA A 269 6.54 8.64 2.60
C ALA A 269 5.18 7.94 2.47
N THR A 270 4.81 7.48 1.26
CA THR A 270 3.49 6.92 0.92
C THR A 270 3.63 5.66 0.09
N GLY A 271 2.53 4.91 -0.05
CA GLY A 271 2.44 3.67 -0.82
C GLY A 271 2.83 2.41 -0.04
N GLU A 272 2.59 1.26 -0.67
CA GLU A 272 2.86 -0.08 -0.16
C GLU A 272 4.30 -0.25 0.36
N LEU A 273 5.30 0.26 -0.39
CA LEU A 273 6.71 0.16 0.00
C LEU A 273 7.03 0.89 1.32
N ALA A 274 6.35 2.02 1.58
CA ALA A 274 6.47 2.71 2.86
C ALA A 274 5.83 1.89 3.99
N GLY A 275 4.73 1.19 3.69
CA GLY A 275 4.07 0.28 4.62
C GLY A 275 4.98 -0.88 5.02
N PHE A 276 5.67 -1.50 4.06
CA PHE A 276 6.67 -2.54 4.35
C PHE A 276 7.84 -2.03 5.19
N ALA A 277 8.38 -0.83 4.91
CA ALA A 277 9.47 -0.28 5.73
C ALA A 277 9.02 -0.05 7.18
N GLN A 278 7.85 0.55 7.38
CA GLN A 278 7.29 0.76 8.72
C GLN A 278 6.97 -0.56 9.44
N ALA A 279 6.52 -1.58 8.71
CA ALA A 279 6.30 -2.91 9.24
C ALA A 279 7.63 -3.58 9.64
N ALA A 280 8.66 -3.48 8.81
CA ALA A 280 9.99 -4.02 9.09
C ALA A 280 10.62 -3.36 10.33
N ASP A 281 10.49 -2.04 10.45
CA ASP A 281 10.91 -1.29 11.63
C ASP A 281 10.21 -1.81 12.89
N HIS A 282 8.89 -1.99 12.83
CA HIS A 282 8.10 -2.50 13.95
C HIS A 282 8.49 -3.93 14.33
N VAL A 283 8.68 -4.82 13.34
CA VAL A 283 9.14 -6.20 13.58
C VAL A 283 10.54 -6.21 14.22
N ALA A 284 11.46 -5.38 13.74
CA ALA A 284 12.80 -5.26 14.32
C ALA A 284 12.74 -4.78 15.78
N ASP A 285 11.89 -3.79 16.07
CA ASP A 285 11.66 -3.30 17.44
C ASP A 285 11.07 -4.39 18.35
N GLN A 286 10.12 -5.19 17.86
CA GLN A 286 9.57 -6.31 18.63
C GLN A 286 10.62 -7.40 18.90
N ARG A 287 11.49 -7.71 17.92
CA ARG A 287 12.60 -8.67 18.11
C ARG A 287 13.57 -8.20 19.19
N ALA A 288 13.98 -6.93 19.13
CA ALA A 288 14.85 -6.34 20.14
C ALA A 288 14.19 -6.28 21.52
N GLY A 289 12.89 -5.97 21.58
CA GLY A 289 12.09 -6.00 22.81
C GLY A 289 12.03 -7.41 23.42
N LEU A 290 11.80 -8.43 22.58
CA LEU A 290 11.76 -9.83 22.98
C LEU A 290 13.12 -10.31 23.52
N ASP A 291 14.21 -9.96 22.86
CA ASP A 291 15.57 -10.29 23.32
C ASP A 291 15.90 -9.62 24.65
N THR A 292 15.53 -8.35 24.82
CA THR A 292 15.69 -7.63 26.09
C THR A 292 14.92 -8.31 27.22
N MET A 293 13.67 -8.70 26.98
CA MET A 293 12.86 -9.42 27.97
C MET A 293 13.46 -10.78 28.30
N ALA A 294 13.89 -11.57 27.30
CA ALA A 294 14.52 -12.87 27.51
C ALA A 294 15.77 -12.75 28.39
N ALA A 295 16.65 -11.78 28.11
CA ALA A 295 17.84 -11.51 28.90
C ALA A 295 17.50 -11.10 30.35
N GLN A 296 16.51 -10.24 30.52
CA GLN A 296 16.05 -9.81 31.85
C GLN A 296 15.48 -10.98 32.66
N PHE A 297 14.66 -11.84 32.05
CA PHE A 297 14.11 -13.02 32.73
C PHE A 297 15.17 -14.05 33.08
N ALA A 298 16.07 -14.36 32.15
CA ALA A 298 17.19 -15.24 32.41
C ALA A 298 18.02 -14.72 33.59
N SER A 299 18.38 -13.44 33.57
CA SER A 299 19.18 -12.83 34.64
C SER A 299 18.46 -12.85 36.00
N GLN A 300 17.17 -12.48 36.04
CA GLN A 300 16.42 -12.42 37.30
C GLN A 300 16.20 -13.80 37.90
N LEU A 301 15.80 -14.79 37.10
CA LEU A 301 15.54 -16.15 37.56
C LEU A 301 16.84 -16.90 37.88
N ASN A 302 17.92 -16.66 37.14
CA ASN A 302 19.24 -17.20 37.46
C ASN A 302 19.75 -16.65 38.80
N ALA A 303 19.66 -15.34 39.02
CA ALA A 303 20.08 -14.74 40.29
C ALA A 303 19.27 -15.28 41.47
N ALA A 304 17.94 -15.44 41.29
CA ALA A 304 17.08 -16.03 42.31
C ALA A 304 17.44 -17.50 42.59
N HIS A 305 17.72 -18.31 41.57
CA HIS A 305 18.11 -19.70 41.79
C HIS A 305 19.49 -19.83 42.44
N GLN A 306 20.46 -19.01 42.02
CA GLN A 306 21.82 -18.99 42.55
C GLN A 306 21.90 -18.51 44.01
N ALA A 307 20.94 -17.73 44.48
CA ALA A 307 20.82 -17.35 45.88
C ALA A 307 20.36 -18.50 46.80
N GLY A 308 19.88 -19.61 46.23
CA GLY A 308 19.43 -20.78 46.95
C GLY A 308 20.51 -21.86 47.15
N ILE A 309 20.11 -22.90 47.88
CA ILE A 309 20.89 -24.10 48.17
C ILE A 309 20.15 -25.32 47.64
N ASP A 310 20.86 -26.18 46.92
CA ASP A 310 20.34 -27.42 46.33
C ASP A 310 20.20 -28.56 47.37
N ALA A 311 19.68 -29.72 46.96
CA ALA A 311 19.50 -30.86 47.86
C ALA A 311 20.84 -31.47 48.35
N ASN A 312 21.95 -31.16 47.70
CA ASN A 312 23.29 -31.62 48.04
C ASN A 312 24.04 -30.62 48.94
N GLY A 313 23.43 -29.48 49.27
CA GLY A 313 24.07 -28.40 50.04
C GLY A 313 24.97 -27.48 49.22
N ALA A 314 24.97 -27.59 47.89
CA ALA A 314 25.70 -26.70 46.99
C ALA A 314 24.86 -25.47 46.64
N GLY A 315 25.53 -24.38 46.25
CA GLY A 315 24.85 -23.18 45.72
C GLY A 315 24.14 -23.48 44.40
N GLY A 316 22.99 -22.85 44.18
CA GLY A 316 22.20 -23.03 42.97
C GLY A 316 22.98 -22.69 41.69
N GLN A 317 22.74 -23.46 40.64
CA GLN A 317 23.30 -23.23 39.30
C GLN A 317 22.39 -22.30 38.48
N PRO A 318 22.85 -21.65 37.40
CA PRO A 318 21.94 -20.89 36.54
C PRO A 318 20.84 -21.80 35.95
N LEU A 319 19.59 -21.33 35.94
CA LEU A 319 18.44 -22.02 35.34
C LEU A 319 18.43 -21.90 33.81
N PHE A 320 18.92 -20.78 33.28
CA PHE A 320 18.93 -20.46 31.87
C PHE A 320 20.34 -20.14 31.39
N THR A 321 20.62 -20.45 30.13
CA THR A 321 21.78 -19.97 29.38
C THR A 321 21.33 -19.27 28.10
N GLY A 322 22.20 -18.42 27.55
CA GLY A 322 21.87 -17.54 26.42
C GLY A 322 21.53 -16.12 26.85
N THR A 323 21.61 -15.18 25.90
CA THR A 323 21.40 -13.74 26.14
C THR A 323 20.35 -13.13 25.22
N SER A 324 19.74 -13.92 24.33
CA SER A 324 18.68 -13.50 23.41
C SER A 324 17.53 -14.51 23.44
N ALA A 325 16.34 -14.11 22.99
CA ALA A 325 15.17 -14.98 22.98
C ALA A 325 15.39 -16.22 22.10
N ALA A 326 16.10 -16.07 20.98
CA ALA A 326 16.43 -17.18 20.09
C ALA A 326 17.44 -18.18 20.68
N THR A 327 18.32 -17.73 21.58
CA THR A 327 19.38 -18.56 22.17
C THR A 327 19.07 -19.02 23.59
N LEU A 328 17.96 -18.55 24.16
CA LEU A 328 17.56 -18.87 25.53
C LEU A 328 17.27 -20.35 25.65
N THR A 329 18.00 -21.04 26.52
CA THR A 329 17.85 -22.48 26.77
C THR A 329 17.89 -22.77 28.26
N ALA A 330 17.14 -23.77 28.71
CA ALA A 330 17.22 -24.24 30.09
C ALA A 330 18.53 -25.00 30.31
N THR A 331 19.22 -24.70 31.41
CA THR A 331 20.39 -25.47 31.84
C THR A 331 19.96 -26.89 32.19
N THR A 332 20.71 -27.89 31.75
CA THR A 332 20.44 -29.29 32.11
C THR A 332 20.78 -29.54 33.57
N LEU A 333 19.76 -29.52 34.43
CA LEU A 333 19.87 -29.78 35.87
C LEU A 333 19.15 -31.08 36.24
N THR A 334 19.64 -31.75 37.27
CA THR A 334 18.94 -32.86 37.93
C THR A 334 17.95 -32.33 38.97
N PRO A 335 16.89 -33.09 39.34
CA PRO A 335 15.94 -32.64 40.35
C PRO A 335 16.61 -32.25 41.69
N GLU A 336 17.68 -32.93 42.06
CA GLU A 336 18.47 -32.66 43.26
C GLU A 336 19.19 -31.30 43.20
N GLN A 337 19.54 -30.81 42.01
CA GLN A 337 20.22 -29.53 41.78
C GLN A 337 19.26 -28.32 41.80
N VAL A 338 17.96 -28.54 42.00
CA VAL A 338 17.00 -27.45 42.22
C VAL A 338 17.26 -26.82 43.58
N ALA A 339 17.63 -25.53 43.58
CA ALA A 339 18.00 -24.76 44.74
C ALA A 339 16.77 -24.24 45.50
N ALA A 340 16.07 -25.12 46.20
CA ALA A 340 14.83 -24.78 46.90
C ALA A 340 15.04 -24.15 48.29
N ALA A 341 16.15 -24.49 48.94
CA ALA A 341 16.47 -24.03 50.29
C ALA A 341 17.24 -22.70 50.27
N ASN A 342 17.32 -22.02 51.41
CA ASN A 342 18.29 -20.96 51.67
C ASN A 342 19.04 -21.28 52.97
N ALA A 343 19.87 -20.35 53.46
CA ALA A 343 20.66 -20.56 54.67
C ALA A 343 19.83 -20.77 55.96
N THR A 344 18.53 -20.42 55.97
CA THR A 344 17.68 -20.43 57.17
C THR A 344 16.49 -21.39 57.09
N SER A 345 16.08 -21.82 55.90
CA SER A 345 14.93 -22.68 55.68
C SER A 345 15.08 -23.58 54.46
N THR A 346 14.52 -24.79 54.52
CA THR A 346 14.49 -25.78 53.42
C THR A 346 13.65 -25.34 52.23
N ASN A 347 12.75 -24.36 52.41
CA ASN A 347 11.90 -23.79 51.36
C ASN A 347 12.17 -22.30 51.08
N GLY A 348 13.18 -21.72 51.73
CA GLY A 348 13.33 -20.27 51.78
C GLY A 348 13.58 -19.61 50.42
N ASN A 349 14.21 -20.32 49.47
CA ASN A 349 14.41 -19.77 48.12
C ASN A 349 13.14 -19.84 47.27
N MET A 350 12.35 -20.91 47.40
CA MET A 350 11.07 -21.02 46.68
C MET A 350 10.06 -19.95 47.13
N LEU A 351 10.07 -19.59 48.42
CA LEU A 351 9.30 -18.45 48.91
C LEU A 351 9.76 -17.13 48.27
N ALA A 352 11.08 -16.93 48.10
CA ALA A 352 11.61 -15.76 47.41
C ALA A 352 11.19 -15.71 45.93
N PHE A 353 11.17 -16.86 45.22
CA PHE A 353 10.61 -16.96 43.87
C PHE A 353 9.15 -16.51 43.80
N GLY A 354 8.33 -16.90 44.79
CA GLY A 354 6.93 -16.45 44.88
C GLY A 354 6.78 -14.93 44.96
N THR A 355 7.68 -14.25 45.68
CA THR A 355 7.66 -12.78 45.80
C THR A 355 8.03 -12.04 44.51
N MET A 356 8.63 -12.72 43.52
CA MET A 356 8.98 -12.14 42.23
C MET A 356 7.75 -11.88 41.33
N ARG A 357 6.57 -12.41 41.67
CA ARG A 357 5.31 -12.16 40.93
C ARG A 357 4.73 -10.75 41.11
N GLY A 358 5.48 -9.81 41.68
CA GLY A 358 5.04 -8.44 41.94
C GLY A 358 4.87 -7.55 40.69
N ALA A 359 4.68 -6.25 40.91
CA ALA A 359 4.43 -5.27 39.85
C ALA A 359 5.57 -5.14 38.81
N THR A 360 6.80 -5.51 39.16
CA THR A 360 7.95 -5.55 38.25
C THR A 360 8.32 -6.99 37.83
N GLY A 361 7.43 -7.93 38.12
CA GLY A 361 7.64 -9.35 37.90
C GLY A 361 7.58 -9.74 36.41
N PRO A 362 8.15 -10.89 36.05
CA PRO A 362 8.19 -11.34 34.66
C PRO A 362 6.87 -11.41 33.91
N GLU A 363 5.82 -11.86 34.59
CA GLU A 363 4.47 -11.92 34.03
C GLU A 363 3.93 -10.52 33.69
N THR A 364 4.18 -9.54 34.55
CA THR A 364 3.74 -8.15 34.37
C THR A 364 4.47 -7.50 33.19
N VAL A 365 5.79 -7.70 33.09
CA VAL A 365 6.60 -7.18 31.97
C VAL A 365 6.09 -7.73 30.63
N TRP A 366 5.88 -9.05 30.53
CA TRP A 366 5.32 -9.67 29.33
C TRP A 366 3.92 -9.14 29.00
N SER A 367 3.03 -9.06 30.00
CA SER A 367 1.67 -8.55 29.79
C SER A 367 1.65 -7.07 29.36
N GLY A 368 2.57 -6.25 29.88
CA GLY A 368 2.73 -4.85 29.48
C GLY A 368 3.25 -4.71 28.05
N HIS A 369 4.16 -5.60 27.62
CA HIS A 369 4.62 -5.66 26.24
C HIS A 369 3.47 -6.02 25.28
N MET A 370 2.69 -7.06 25.60
CA MET A 370 1.51 -7.42 24.80
C MET A 370 0.46 -6.30 24.77
N ALA A 371 0.21 -5.61 25.89
CA ALA A 371 -0.70 -4.47 25.93
C ALA A 371 -0.21 -3.31 25.05
N THR A 372 1.10 -3.04 25.04
CA THR A 372 1.71 -2.02 24.18
C THR A 372 1.58 -2.40 22.71
N GLN A 373 1.79 -3.67 22.37
CA GLN A 373 1.58 -4.18 21.01
C GLN A 373 0.12 -4.03 20.58
N ALA A 374 -0.84 -4.46 21.40
CA ALA A 374 -2.27 -4.35 21.10
C ALA A 374 -2.69 -2.89 20.91
N GLN A 375 -2.17 -1.97 21.73
CA GLN A 375 -2.39 -0.54 21.57
C GLN A 375 -1.81 0.00 20.26
N ALA A 376 -0.61 -0.47 19.87
CA ALA A 376 0.00 -0.11 18.60
C ALA A 376 -0.84 -0.61 17.41
N THR A 377 -1.31 -1.86 17.43
CA THR A 377 -2.18 -2.41 16.38
C THR A 377 -3.51 -1.65 16.32
N ALA A 378 -4.12 -1.33 17.45
CA ALA A 378 -5.36 -0.55 17.50
C ALA A 378 -5.18 0.86 16.91
N SER A 379 -4.05 1.51 17.19
CA SER A 379 -3.68 2.80 16.59
C SER A 379 -3.50 2.69 15.08
N ALA A 380 -2.80 1.66 14.60
CA ALA A 380 -2.64 1.41 13.16
C ALA A 380 -3.98 1.13 12.46
N ARG A 381 -4.89 0.42 13.12
CA ARG A 381 -6.25 0.15 12.61
C ARG A 381 -7.07 1.43 12.47
N ALA A 382 -6.96 2.35 13.43
CA ALA A 382 -7.61 3.66 13.33
C ALA A 382 -7.01 4.52 12.20
N GLN A 383 -5.68 4.47 12.01
CA GLN A 383 -5.00 5.17 10.91
C GLN A 383 -5.42 4.65 9.54
N ASP A 384 -5.49 3.32 9.39
CA ASP A 384 -5.95 2.65 8.18
C ASP A 384 -7.40 3.05 7.83
N ALA A 385 -8.33 2.94 8.77
CA ALA A 385 -9.73 3.32 8.55
C ALA A 385 -9.88 4.80 8.12
N ALA A 386 -9.10 5.70 8.73
CA ALA A 386 -9.10 7.12 8.37
C ALA A 386 -8.51 7.37 6.98
N ALA A 387 -7.41 6.69 6.64
CA ALA A 387 -6.77 6.79 5.34
C ALA A 387 -7.65 6.23 4.21
N ALA A 388 -8.28 5.08 4.44
CA ALA A 388 -9.23 4.46 3.52
C ALA A 388 -10.43 5.38 3.24
N THR A 389 -11.04 5.95 4.29
CA THR A 389 -12.16 6.90 4.14
C THR A 389 -11.77 8.11 3.28
N ARG A 390 -10.54 8.63 3.47
CA ARG A 390 -10.03 9.74 2.68
C ARG A 390 -9.77 9.34 1.23
N ALA A 391 -9.19 8.16 1.00
CA ALA A 391 -8.95 7.63 -0.34
C ALA A 391 -10.28 7.43 -1.10
N ASP A 392 -11.30 6.86 -0.46
CA ASP A 392 -12.63 6.68 -1.04
C ASP A 392 -13.28 8.01 -1.41
N ALA A 393 -13.18 9.01 -0.53
CA ALA A 393 -13.71 10.35 -0.81
C ALA A 393 -12.99 11.03 -1.98
N ALA A 394 -11.67 10.93 -2.06
CA ALA A 394 -10.88 11.48 -3.16
C ALA A 394 -11.15 10.76 -4.49
N ALA A 395 -11.26 9.42 -4.46
CA ALA A 395 -11.64 8.62 -5.62
C ALA A 395 -13.04 8.98 -6.12
N ALA A 396 -14.03 9.09 -5.23
CA ALA A 396 -15.38 9.50 -5.59
C ALA A 396 -15.42 10.93 -6.18
N ALA A 397 -14.65 11.86 -5.61
CA ALA A 397 -14.54 13.22 -6.14
C ALA A 397 -13.97 13.24 -7.56
N ARG A 398 -12.90 12.48 -7.82
CA ARG A 398 -12.31 12.31 -9.15
C ARG A 398 -13.31 11.71 -10.13
N ASP A 399 -13.96 10.61 -9.74
CA ASP A 399 -14.85 9.85 -10.62
C ASP A 399 -16.10 10.67 -10.99
N ASN A 400 -16.62 11.53 -10.11
CA ASN A 400 -17.71 12.47 -10.46
C ASN A 400 -17.41 13.38 -11.66
N VAL A 401 -16.14 13.62 -12.00
CA VAL A 401 -15.73 14.46 -13.13
C VAL A 401 -15.38 13.62 -14.37
N SER A 402 -14.73 12.48 -14.17
CA SER A 402 -14.17 11.66 -15.26
C SER A 402 -15.07 10.51 -15.72
N GLN A 403 -16.01 10.07 -14.88
CA GLN A 403 -16.86 8.92 -15.14
C GLN A 403 -17.89 9.20 -16.24
N VAL A 404 -18.25 8.13 -16.95
CA VAL A 404 -19.32 8.15 -17.94
C VAL A 404 -20.68 8.01 -17.24
N ASP A 405 -21.45 9.08 -17.26
CA ASP A 405 -22.86 9.08 -16.84
C ASP A 405 -23.73 8.61 -18.03
N LEU A 406 -24.34 7.43 -17.90
CA LEU A 406 -25.14 6.81 -18.96
C LEU A 406 -26.38 7.63 -19.33
N ASP A 407 -26.99 8.33 -18.37
CA ASP A 407 -28.16 9.17 -18.63
C ASP A 407 -27.74 10.42 -19.41
N LYS A 408 -26.59 11.00 -19.04
CA LYS A 408 -25.99 12.10 -19.79
C LYS A 408 -25.60 11.67 -21.20
N GLU A 409 -24.94 10.53 -21.37
CA GLU A 409 -24.60 9.99 -22.69
C GLU A 409 -25.86 9.69 -23.52
N ALA A 410 -26.93 9.16 -22.93
CA ALA A 410 -28.20 8.93 -23.62
C ALA A 410 -28.84 10.25 -24.09
N SER A 411 -28.79 11.30 -23.27
CA SER A 411 -29.30 12.62 -23.64
C SER A 411 -28.50 13.24 -24.80
N GLU A 412 -27.17 13.13 -24.78
CA GLU A 412 -26.30 13.60 -25.86
C GLU A 412 -26.49 12.77 -27.13
N LEU A 413 -26.73 11.45 -27.00
CA LEU A 413 -27.05 10.58 -28.12
C LEU A 413 -28.32 11.05 -28.85
N ILE A 414 -29.40 11.32 -28.12
CA ILE A 414 -30.65 11.84 -28.70
C ILE A 414 -30.41 13.20 -29.35
N ARG A 415 -29.69 14.10 -28.67
CA ARG A 415 -29.35 15.43 -29.19
C ARG A 415 -28.56 15.34 -30.51
N PHE A 416 -27.55 14.48 -30.58
CA PHE A 416 -26.75 14.30 -31.79
C PHE A 416 -27.52 13.58 -32.91
N GLN A 417 -28.43 12.66 -32.59
CA GLN A 417 -29.33 12.06 -33.59
C GLN A 417 -30.26 13.11 -34.21
N GLN A 418 -30.85 13.98 -33.39
CA GLN A 418 -31.68 15.09 -33.86
C GLN A 418 -30.86 16.06 -34.72
N ALA A 419 -29.67 16.45 -34.26
CA ALA A 419 -28.79 17.35 -35.00
C ALA A 419 -28.31 16.75 -36.34
N TYR A 420 -28.00 15.45 -36.37
CA TYR A 420 -27.67 14.72 -37.60
C TYR A 420 -28.85 14.72 -38.58
N SER A 421 -30.06 14.44 -38.12
CA SER A 421 -31.27 14.45 -38.96
C SER A 421 -31.58 15.85 -39.52
N ALA A 422 -31.35 16.90 -38.72
CA ALA A 422 -31.50 18.29 -39.13
C ALA A 422 -30.48 18.68 -40.20
N ALA A 423 -29.20 18.32 -40.02
CA ALA A 423 -28.16 18.54 -41.02
C ALA A 423 -28.45 17.80 -42.34
N ALA A 424 -28.99 16.57 -42.28
CA ALA A 424 -29.39 15.81 -43.46
C ALA A 424 -30.53 16.52 -44.23
N ARG A 425 -31.53 17.06 -43.51
CA ARG A 425 -32.61 17.86 -44.11
C ARG A 425 -32.07 19.13 -44.78
N THR A 426 -31.09 19.81 -44.18
CA THR A 426 -30.46 20.99 -44.79
C THR A 426 -29.82 20.66 -46.15
N ILE A 427 -29.17 19.50 -46.26
CA ILE A 427 -28.60 19.02 -47.53
C ILE A 427 -29.70 18.71 -48.56
N GLN A 428 -30.79 18.08 -48.13
CA GLN A 428 -31.94 17.79 -49.01
C GLN A 428 -32.55 19.08 -49.56
N VAL A 429 -32.83 20.06 -48.71
CA VAL A 429 -33.36 21.38 -49.12
C VAL A 429 -32.38 22.11 -50.05
N ALA A 430 -31.08 22.07 -49.75
CA ALA A 430 -30.06 22.66 -50.63
C ALA A 430 -30.03 21.99 -52.03
N ARG A 431 -30.26 20.66 -52.09
CA ARG A 431 -30.35 19.92 -53.36
C ARG A 431 -31.62 20.25 -54.13
N GLU A 432 -32.77 20.28 -53.46
CA GLU A 432 -34.07 20.60 -54.07
C GLU A 432 -34.11 22.03 -54.62
N THR A 433 -33.56 23.00 -53.87
CA THR A 433 -33.43 24.39 -54.32
C THR A 433 -32.50 24.52 -55.53
N MET A 434 -31.36 23.83 -55.53
CA MET A 434 -30.46 23.79 -56.70
C MET A 434 -31.16 23.19 -57.92
N GLN A 435 -31.88 22.08 -57.75
CA GLN A 435 -32.58 21.40 -58.84
C GLN A 435 -33.73 22.25 -59.39
N THR A 436 -34.46 22.95 -58.52
CA THR A 436 -35.51 23.91 -58.90
C THR A 436 -34.92 25.06 -59.72
N LEU A 437 -33.81 25.66 -59.26
CA LEU A 437 -33.14 26.73 -59.98
C LEU A 437 -32.61 26.29 -61.35
N LEU A 438 -32.00 25.10 -61.42
CA LEU A 438 -31.52 24.52 -62.67
C LEU A 438 -32.65 24.19 -63.64
N SER A 439 -33.84 23.84 -63.14
CA SER A 439 -35.02 23.59 -63.98
C SER A 439 -35.75 24.87 -64.42
N SER A 440 -35.43 26.02 -63.79
CA SER A 440 -36.02 27.33 -64.10
C SER A 440 -35.19 28.19 -65.07
N ILE A 441 -34.04 27.66 -65.48
CA ILE A 441 -33.16 28.18 -66.54
C ILE A 441 -33.35 27.27 -67.76
#